data_AF-A0A388Q1M5-F1
#
_entry.id   AF-A0A388Q1M5-F1
#
_cell.length_a   1.000
_cell.length_b   1.000
_cell.length_c   1.000
_cell.angle_alpha   90.00
_cell.angle_beta   90.00
_cell.angle_gamma   90.00
#
_symmetry.space_group_name_H-M   'P 1'
#
loop_
_entity.id
_entity.type
_entity.pdbx_description
1 polymer ?
#
loop_
_entity_poly.entity_id
_entity_poly.type
_entity_poly.pdbx_seq_one_letter_code
_entity_poly.pdbx_strand_id
1 'polypeptide(L)'
;MFPVSLCIDFGNTNFKAAIFQSDRLVERYQFKEAEAMSTLKNIISLYNPQKSILASVVNHEQGIVSLLKENTTYTKLDLNTKLPFLNAYGSPETLGHDRIALVAGLSRQYPSQTVWQFQ
;
A
#
# COMPACT_ATOMS: atom_id res chain seq x y z
N MET A 1 18.45 4.43 -10.73
CA MET A 1 17.67 3.27 -10.23
C MET A 1 16.22 3.72 -10.11
N PHE A 2 15.26 2.91 -10.56
CA PHE A 2 13.84 3.28 -10.46
C PHE A 2 13.36 3.21 -9.00
N PRO A 3 12.51 4.14 -8.55
CA PRO A 3 11.98 4.11 -7.19
C PRO A 3 11.14 2.86 -6.97
N VAL A 4 11.37 2.22 -5.82
CA VAL A 4 10.68 1.02 -5.34
C VAL A 4 9.56 1.45 -4.41
N SER A 5 8.38 0.88 -4.62
CA SER A 5 7.17 1.17 -3.84
C SER A 5 6.62 -0.09 -3.21
N LEU A 6 6.30 -0.01 -1.92
CA LEU A 6 5.65 -1.07 -1.17
C LEU A 6 4.15 -0.77 -1.04
N CYS A 7 3.32 -1.60 -1.64
CA CYS A 7 1.86 -1.49 -1.61
C CYS A 7 1.29 -2.57 -0.69
N ILE A 8 0.43 -2.21 0.26
CA ILE A 8 -0.08 -3.13 1.30
C ILE A 8 -1.61 -3.04 1.36
N ASP A 9 -2.29 -4.19 1.39
CA ASP A 9 -3.75 -4.30 1.54
C ASP A 9 -4.08 -5.30 2.66
N PHE A 10 -4.64 -4.81 3.75
CA PHE A 10 -5.07 -5.60 4.90
C PHE A 10 -6.59 -5.81 4.86
N GLY A 11 -6.98 -6.99 4.37
CA GLY A 11 -8.36 -7.45 4.34
C GLY A 11 -8.70 -8.42 5.48
N ASN A 12 -9.98 -8.73 5.63
CA ASN A 12 -10.48 -9.64 6.68
C ASN A 12 -9.84 -11.03 6.64
N THR A 13 -9.63 -11.57 5.44
CA THR A 13 -9.19 -12.97 5.28
C THR A 13 -7.67 -13.11 5.17
N ASN A 14 -7.03 -12.18 4.46
CA ASN A 14 -5.61 -12.24 4.12
C ASN A 14 -5.04 -10.85 4.02
N PHE A 15 -3.79 -10.71 4.44
CA PHE A 15 -3.00 -9.52 4.22
C PHE A 15 -2.16 -9.75 2.97
N LYS A 16 -1.99 -8.69 2.19
CA LYS A 16 -1.24 -8.72 0.94
C LYS A 16 -0.23 -7.58 0.92
N ALA A 17 0.93 -7.85 0.33
CA ALA A 17 1.89 -6.82 -0.02
C ALA A 17 2.39 -7.03 -1.44
N ALA A 18 2.83 -5.96 -2.09
CA ALA A 18 3.39 -6.00 -3.43
C ALA A 18 4.50 -4.98 -3.58
N ILE A 19 5.57 -5.38 -4.27
CA ILE A 19 6.68 -4.51 -4.64
C ILE A 19 6.51 -4.07 -6.08
N PHE A 20 6.59 -2.75 -6.28
CA PHE A 20 6.59 -2.14 -7.59
C PHE A 20 7.89 -1.39 -7.84
N GLN A 21 8.38 -1.48 -9.07
CA GLN A 21 9.41 -0.61 -9.61
C GLN A 21 8.80 0.16 -10.77
N SER A 22 8.58 1.46 -10.58
CA SER A 22 7.76 2.27 -11.49
C SER A 22 6.34 1.69 -11.67
N ASP A 23 6.00 1.19 -12.86
CA ASP A 23 4.71 0.58 -13.22
C ASP A 23 4.76 -0.95 -13.24
N ARG A 24 5.94 -1.54 -13.02
CA ARG A 24 6.12 -2.98 -13.05
C ARG A 24 5.93 -3.57 -11.66
N LEU A 25 5.00 -4.51 -11.55
CA LEU A 25 4.92 -5.41 -10.41
C LEU A 25 6.14 -6.34 -10.42
N VAL A 26 6.91 -6.31 -9.33
CA VAL A 26 8.13 -7.10 -9.14
C VAL A 26 7.82 -8.36 -8.36
N GLU A 27 7.09 -8.24 -7.24
CA GLU A 27 6.84 -9.37 -6.33
C GLU A 27 5.52 -9.19 -5.58
N ARG A 28 4.89 -10.31 -5.19
CA ARG A 28 3.66 -10.33 -4.39
C ARG A 28 3.83 -11.23 -3.16
N TYR A 29 3.24 -10.78 -2.06
CA TYR A 29 3.17 -11.51 -0.81
C TYR A 29 1.71 -11.63 -0.36
N GLN A 30 1.39 -12.77 0.22
CA GLN A 30 0.15 -13.01 0.93
C GLN A 30 0.47 -13.71 2.24
N PHE A 31 -0.04 -13.19 3.35
CA PHE A 31 0.27 -13.64 4.70
C PHE A 31 -0.90 -13.38 5.64
N LYS A 32 -0.85 -13.93 6.86
CA LYS A 32 -1.83 -13.69 7.91
C LYS A 32 -1.41 -12.52 8.81
N GLU A 33 -2.36 -11.98 9.56
CA GLU A 33 -2.11 -10.89 10.51
C GLU A 33 -0.97 -11.21 11.49
N ALA A 34 -0.93 -12.44 12.01
CA ALA A 34 0.10 -12.90 12.93
C ALA A 34 1.54 -12.84 12.36
N GLU A 35 1.67 -12.83 11.03
CA GLU A 35 2.95 -12.80 10.33
C GLU A 35 3.31 -11.39 9.82
N ALA A 36 2.37 -10.43 9.93
CA ALA A 36 2.47 -9.15 9.24
C ALA A 36 3.74 -8.37 9.59
N MET A 37 4.08 -8.27 10.87
CA MET A 37 5.25 -7.54 11.33
C MET A 37 6.56 -8.13 10.80
N SER A 38 6.73 -9.45 10.90
CA SER A 38 7.96 -10.13 10.47
C SER A 38 8.09 -10.11 8.95
N THR A 39 6.99 -10.36 8.22
CA THR A 39 6.98 -10.30 6.76
C THR A 39 7.30 -8.90 6.25
N LEU A 40 6.71 -7.84 6.82
CA LEU A 40 6.98 -6.47 6.37
C LEU A 40 8.42 -6.03 6.67
N LYS A 41 9.00 -6.42 7.81
CA LYS A 41 10.43 -6.18 8.10
C LYS A 41 11.33 -6.83 7.05
N ASN A 42 11.03 -8.08 6.68
CA ASN A 42 11.80 -8.80 5.65
C ASN A 42 11.67 -8.11 4.29
N ILE A 43 10.47 -7.73 3.89
CA ILE A 43 10.23 -7.02 2.62
C ILE A 43 10.98 -5.69 2.59
N ILE A 44 10.91 -4.89 3.66
CA ILE A 44 11.62 -3.61 3.75
C ILE A 44 13.15 -3.84 3.63
N SER A 45 13.69 -4.82 4.34
CA SER A 45 15.12 -5.15 4.28
C SER A 45 15.57 -5.64 2.90
N LEU A 46 14.73 -6.40 2.19
CA LEU A 46 15.09 -6.99 0.90
C LEU A 46 15.04 -5.98 -0.25
N TYR A 47 14.05 -5.09 -0.24
CA TYR A 47 13.78 -4.20 -1.37
C TYR A 47 14.11 -2.73 -1.12
N ASN A 48 14.31 -2.34 0.15
CA ASN A 48 14.56 -0.97 0.58
C ASN A 48 13.63 0.07 -0.10
N PRO A 49 12.30 -0.09 0.02
CA PRO A 49 11.34 0.75 -0.68
C PRO A 49 11.38 2.21 -0.21
N GLN A 50 11.36 3.16 -1.14
CA GLN A 50 11.36 4.60 -0.80
C GLN A 50 9.98 5.09 -0.36
N LYS A 51 8.92 4.44 -0.86
CA LYS A 51 7.54 4.79 -0.57
C LYS A 51 6.79 3.56 -0.09
N SER A 52 5.87 3.77 0.84
CA SER A 52 4.88 2.75 1.18
C SER A 52 3.48 3.33 1.25
N ILE A 53 2.52 2.48 0.96
CA ILE A 53 1.11 2.84 1.03
C ILE A 53 0.29 1.65 1.52
N LEU A 54 -0.51 1.90 2.55
CA LEU A 54 -1.30 0.90 3.25
C LEU A 54 -2.78 1.23 3.13
N ALA A 55 -3.54 0.30 2.57
CA ALA A 55 -4.99 0.21 2.70
C ALA A 55 -5.34 -0.85 3.75
N SER A 56 -6.27 -0.54 4.65
CA SER A 56 -6.75 -1.51 5.63
C SER A 56 -8.24 -1.34 5.87
N VAL A 57 -8.97 -2.46 5.93
CA VAL A 57 -10.36 -2.53 6.39
C VAL A 57 -10.48 -3.21 7.76
N VAL A 58 -9.34 -3.57 8.35
CA VAL A 58 -9.25 -4.22 9.66
C VAL A 58 -8.40 -3.38 10.61
N ASN A 59 -8.56 -3.63 11.91
CA ASN A 59 -7.57 -3.19 12.88
C ASN A 59 -6.31 -4.05 12.72
N HIS A 60 -5.14 -3.42 12.86
CA HIS A 60 -3.85 -4.10 12.81
C HIS A 60 -2.93 -3.48 13.86
N GLU A 61 -1.82 -4.16 14.15
CA GLU A 61 -0.82 -3.67 15.10
C GLU A 61 -0.34 -2.26 14.74
N GLN A 62 -0.30 -1.34 15.72
CA GLN A 62 0.13 0.05 15.50
C GLN A 62 1.62 0.13 15.11
N GLY A 63 2.44 -0.81 15.57
CA GLY A 63 3.86 -0.90 15.24
C GLY A 63 4.12 -1.01 13.74
N ILE A 64 3.18 -1.54 12.95
CA ILE A 64 3.29 -1.62 11.50
C ILE A 64 3.36 -0.21 10.89
N VAL A 65 2.55 0.73 11.38
CA VAL A 65 2.55 2.10 10.86
C VAL A 65 3.85 2.81 11.22
N SER A 66 4.35 2.60 12.43
CA SER A 66 5.65 3.14 12.86
C SER A 66 6.78 2.61 11.98
N LEU A 67 6.83 1.28 11.77
CA LEU A 67 7.79 0.64 10.89
C LEU A 67 7.79 1.26 9.47
N LEU A 68 6.61 1.47 8.90
CA LEU A 68 6.49 2.05 7.55
C LEU A 68 6.93 3.52 7.50
N LYS A 69 6.58 4.33 8.51
CA LYS A 69 6.99 5.74 8.60
C LYS A 69 8.49 5.91 8.83
N GLU A 70 9.11 5.02 9.58
CA GLU A 70 10.54 5.06 9.90
C GLU A 70 11.40 4.68 8.68
N ASN A 71 10.90 3.79 7.81
CA ASN A 71 11.68 3.24 6.71
C ASN A 71 11.30 3.80 5.34
N THR A 72 10.16 4.49 5.21
CA THR A 72 9.63 4.92 3.91
C THR A 72 8.87 6.23 4.01
N THR A 73 8.62 6.88 2.86
CA THR A 73 7.56 7.91 2.76
C THR A 73 6.19 7.22 2.79
N TYR A 74 5.60 7.13 3.99
CA TYR A 74 4.35 6.42 4.23
C TYR A 74 3.10 7.23 3.85
N THR A 75 2.17 6.57 3.16
CA THR A 75 0.82 7.09 2.87
C THR A 75 -0.24 6.12 3.40
N LYS A 76 -1.17 6.61 4.22
CA LYS A 76 -2.36 5.84 4.57
C LYS A 76 -3.42 6.04 3.48
N LEU A 77 -3.99 4.96 2.96
CA LEU A 77 -5.18 5.00 2.13
C LEU A 77 -6.42 4.85 3.04
N ASP A 78 -7.27 5.85 3.05
CA ASP A 78 -8.57 5.83 3.74
C ASP A 78 -9.69 5.75 2.69
N LEU A 79 -10.88 5.29 3.08
CA LEU A 79 -12.08 5.32 2.22
C LEU A 79 -12.43 6.75 1.75
N ASN A 80 -12.00 7.76 2.51
CA ASN A 80 -12.14 9.18 2.15
C ASN A 80 -11.06 9.69 1.20
N THR A 81 -10.02 8.90 0.90
CA THR A 81 -9.05 9.26 -0.13
C THR A 81 -9.79 9.29 -1.47
N LYS A 82 -10.03 10.48 -2.02
CA LYS A 82 -10.64 10.66 -3.35
C LYS A 82 -9.72 10.05 -4.41
N LEU A 83 -9.90 8.76 -4.66
CA LEU A 83 -9.26 8.08 -5.77
C LEU A 83 -10.09 8.34 -7.02
N PRO A 84 -9.48 8.77 -8.14
CA PRO A 84 -10.22 9.08 -9.38
C PRO A 84 -11.03 7.90 -9.94
N PHE A 85 -10.80 6.69 -9.41
CA PHE A 85 -11.22 5.42 -10.00
C PHE A 85 -12.12 4.58 -9.07
N LEU A 86 -12.44 5.05 -7.85
CA LEU A 86 -13.15 4.21 -6.86
C LEU A 86 -14.65 4.07 -7.11
N ASN A 87 -15.27 4.98 -7.87
CA ASN A 87 -16.73 5.00 -8.07
C ASN A 87 -17.26 3.84 -8.95
N ALA A 88 -16.41 2.90 -9.40
CA ALA A 88 -16.80 1.84 -10.34
C ALA A 88 -16.72 0.40 -9.80
N TYR A 89 -16.21 0.17 -8.58
CA TYR A 89 -15.93 -1.19 -8.09
C TYR A 89 -16.80 -1.56 -6.89
N GLY A 90 -17.35 -2.79 -6.92
CA GLY A 90 -18.31 -3.34 -5.96
C GLY A 90 -17.74 -3.63 -4.56
N SER A 91 -18.24 -4.67 -3.89
CA SER A 91 -17.99 -4.92 -2.46
C SER A 91 -16.49 -5.08 -2.10
N PRO A 92 -16.08 -4.76 -0.85
CA PRO A 92 -14.68 -4.72 -0.39
C PRO A 92 -13.86 -6.01 -0.60
N GLU A 93 -14.54 -7.14 -0.80
CA GLU A 93 -13.96 -8.47 -1.00
C GLU A 93 -13.41 -8.68 -2.41
N THR A 94 -14.04 -8.08 -3.43
CA THR A 94 -13.58 -8.16 -4.84
C THR A 94 -12.48 -7.13 -5.16
N LEU A 95 -12.39 -6.07 -4.35
CA LEU A 95 -11.43 -4.96 -4.47
C LEU A 95 -9.97 -5.30 -4.17
N GLY A 96 -9.64 -6.48 -3.64
CA GLY A 96 -8.29 -6.75 -3.12
C GLY A 96 -7.16 -6.81 -4.16
N HIS A 97 -7.47 -7.05 -5.44
CA HIS A 97 -6.50 -6.94 -6.53
C HIS A 97 -6.47 -5.52 -7.11
N ASP A 98 -7.66 -4.93 -7.26
CA ASP A 98 -7.85 -3.58 -7.79
C ASP A 98 -7.23 -2.52 -6.88
N ARG A 99 -7.29 -2.69 -5.55
CA ARG A 99 -6.63 -1.80 -4.58
C ARG A 99 -5.12 -1.80 -4.74
N ILE A 100 -4.47 -2.94 -4.94
CA ILE A 100 -3.01 -2.98 -5.15
C ILE A 100 -2.63 -2.27 -6.45
N ALA A 101 -3.40 -2.44 -7.52
CA ALA A 101 -3.19 -1.71 -8.78
C ALA A 101 -3.43 -0.20 -8.63
N LEU A 102 -4.48 0.21 -7.89
CA LEU A 102 -4.75 1.61 -7.56
C LEU A 102 -3.62 2.23 -6.74
N VAL A 103 -3.18 1.52 -5.72
CA VAL A 103 -2.10 1.90 -4.81
C VAL A 103 -0.77 2.04 -5.56
N ALA A 104 -0.49 1.15 -6.53
CA ALA A 104 0.66 1.30 -7.43
C ALA A 104 0.56 2.56 -8.30
N GLY A 105 -0.63 2.85 -8.86
CA GLY A 105 -0.91 4.09 -9.60
C GLY A 105 -0.69 5.34 -8.75
N LEU A 106 -1.09 5.32 -7.47
CA LEU A 106 -0.88 6.42 -6.54
C LEU A 106 0.59 6.63 -6.17
N SER A 107 1.35 5.55 -6.00
CA SER A 107 2.79 5.67 -5.73
C SER A 107 3.52 6.42 -6.86
N ARG A 108 3.05 6.26 -8.10
CA ARG A 108 3.51 7.02 -9.26
C ARG A 108 3.07 8.49 -9.21
N GLN A 109 1.80 8.75 -8.88
CA GLN A 109 1.18 10.08 -9.00
C GLN A 109 1.44 11.01 -7.81
N TYR A 110 1.83 10.48 -6.65
CA TYR A 110 2.13 11.25 -5.43
C TYR A 110 3.63 11.15 -5.05
N PRO A 111 4.55 11.79 -5.78
CA PRO A 111 5.86 12.14 -5.24
C PRO A 111 5.66 13.36 -4.33
N SER A 112 5.54 13.12 -3.02
CA SER A 112 5.68 14.15 -1.96
C SER A 112 5.00 15.50 -2.22
N GLN A 113 3.78 15.67 -1.68
CA GLN A 113 3.00 16.91 -1.57
C GLN A 113 2.51 17.54 -2.88
N THR A 114 1.19 17.75 -2.96
CA THR A 114 0.59 19.08 -3.22
C THR A 114 -0.91 18.97 -2.93
N VAL A 115 -1.40 19.90 -2.11
CA VAL A 115 -2.82 20.15 -1.84
C VAL A 115 -3.51 20.49 -3.15
N TRP A 116 -4.48 19.69 -3.59
CA TRP A 116 -5.29 20.04 -4.75
C TRP A 116 -6.49 20.88 -4.29
N GLN A 117 -6.38 22.20 -4.47
CA GLN A 117 -7.56 23.06 -4.58
C GLN A 117 -8.26 22.76 -5.91
N PHE A 118 -9.57 22.54 -5.85
CA PHE A 118 -10.42 22.35 -7.01
C PHE A 118 -10.94 23.72 -7.48
N GLN A 119 -10.83 23.98 -8.78
CA GLN A 119 -11.81 24.78 -9.54
C GLN A 119 -12.75 23.81 -10.26
#